data_AF-A0A2H9RJG4-F1
#
_entry.id   AF-A0A2H9RJG4-F1
#
_cell.length_a   1.000
_cell.length_b   1.000
_cell.length_c   1.000
_cell.angle_alpha   90.00
_cell.angle_beta   90.00
_cell.angle_gamma   90.00
#
_symmetry.space_group_name_H-M   'P 1'
#
loop_
_entity.id
_entity.type
_entity.pdbx_description
1 polymer ?
#
loop_
_entity_poly.entity_id
_entity_poly.type
_entity_poly.pdbx_seq_one_letter_code
_entity_poly.pdbx_strand_id
1 'polypeptide(L)' 'MKNNSMWECAECGKIEYGHNPPQECEECWKLNSFVQVDEDEMDEKREADVVEEIRQDFKEEDDE' A
#
# COMPACT_ATOMS: atom_id res chain seq x y z
N MET A 1 15.76 3.68 12.08
CA MET A 1 16.12 2.55 11.19
C MET A 1 14.90 1.65 11.11
N LYS A 2 13.92 2.03 10.28
CA LYS A 2 12.83 1.13 9.94
C LYS A 2 13.39 0.22 8.85
N ASN A 3 13.76 -1.00 9.22
CA ASN A 3 14.51 -1.91 8.35
C ASN A 3 13.64 -3.10 7.91
N ASN A 4 12.35 -2.85 7.66
CA ASN A 4 11.49 -3.86 7.07
C ASN A 4 11.20 -3.40 5.65
N SER A 5 11.77 -4.10 4.67
CA SER A 5 11.35 -3.92 3.27
C SER A 5 9.92 -4.40 3.14
N MET A 6 9.17 -3.75 2.27
CA MET A 6 7.80 -4.11 1.99
C MET A 6 7.70 -4.64 0.58
N TRP A 7 6.88 -5.67 0.40
CA TRP A 7 6.79 -6.44 -0.82
C TRP A 7 5.33 -6.54 -1.25
N GLU A 8 5.01 -6.00 -2.40
CA GLU A 8 3.67 -6.08 -2.99
C GLU A 8 3.63 -7.16 -4.06
N CYS A 9 2.63 -8.05 -4.00
CA CYS A 9 2.38 -9.00 -5.08
C CYS A 9 1.78 -8.27 -6.28
N ALA A 10 2.50 -8.18 -7.39
CA ALA A 10 2.04 -7.52 -8.61
C ALA A 10 0.80 -8.19 -9.25
N GLU A 11 0.46 -9.42 -8.85
CA GLU A 11 -0.66 -10.17 -9.42
C GLU A 11 -1.97 -9.96 -8.65
N CYS A 12 -1.91 -9.72 -7.34
CA CYS A 12 -3.11 -9.61 -6.48
C CYS A 12 -3.13 -8.40 -5.54
N GLY A 13 -2.01 -7.70 -5.37
CA GLY A 13 -1.88 -6.54 -4.48
C GLY A 13 -1.57 -6.89 -3.02
N LYS A 14 -1.35 -8.17 -2.67
CA LYS A 14 -1.01 -8.55 -1.29
C LYS A 14 0.30 -7.91 -0.85
N ILE A 15 0.30 -7.26 0.32
CA ILE A 15 1.48 -6.67 0.94
C ILE A 15 2.07 -7.62 2.00
N GLU A 16 3.36 -7.88 1.90
CA GLU A 16 4.16 -8.65 2.86
C GLU A 16 5.32 -7.79 3.40
N TYR A 17 5.62 -7.92 4.69
CA TYR A 17 6.70 -7.17 5.35
C TYR A 17 7.86 -8.11 5.69
N GLY A 18 9.06 -7.77 5.25
CA GLY A 18 10.25 -8.55 5.55
C GLY A 18 11.49 -8.10 4.78
N HIS A 19 12.66 -8.50 5.24
CA HIS A 19 13.92 -8.11 4.60
C HIS A 19 14.10 -8.70 3.19
N ASN A 20 13.38 -9.79 2.86
CA ASN A 20 13.51 -10.52 1.60
C ASN A 20 12.12 -10.84 1.01
N PRO A 21 12.00 -10.90 -0.33
CA PRO A 21 10.74 -11.20 -0.98
C PRO A 21 10.30 -12.65 -0.72
N PRO A 22 9.01 -12.90 -0.49
CA PRO A 22 8.46 -14.25 -0.50
C PRO A 22 8.64 -14.90 -1.88
N GLN A 23 8.90 -16.20 -1.89
CA GLN A 23 8.96 -16.98 -3.13
C GLN A 23 7.58 -17.24 -3.72
N GLU A 24 6.57 -17.37 -2.87
CA GLU A 24 5.19 -17.69 -3.24
C GLU A 24 4.23 -16.74 -2.52
N CYS A 25 3.24 -16.22 -3.25
CA CYS A 25 2.16 -15.44 -2.65
C CYS A 25 1.14 -16.37 -2.01
N GLU A 26 0.83 -16.20 -0.72
CA GLU A 26 -0.17 -17.04 -0.04
C GLU A 26 -1.62 -16.80 -0.49
N GLU A 27 -1.88 -15.68 -1.17
CA GLU A 27 -3.22 -15.29 -1.62
C GLU A 27 -3.54 -15.81 -3.02
N CYS A 28 -2.60 -15.67 -3.97
CA CYS A 28 -2.81 -16.09 -5.36
C CYS A 28 -1.91 -17.25 -5.82
N TRP A 29 -1.02 -17.73 -4.95
CA TRP A 29 -0.09 -18.84 -5.17
C TRP A 29 0.85 -18.65 -6.36
N LYS A 30 1.07 -17.39 -6.77
CA LYS A 30 2.03 -17.04 -7.80
C LYS A 30 3.44 -16.96 -7.22
N LEU A 31 4.39 -17.47 -8.00
CA LEU A 31 5.79 -17.51 -7.64
C LEU A 31 6.51 -16.25 -8.12
N ASN A 32 7.47 -15.75 -7.33
CA ASN A 32 8.35 -14.63 -7.68
C ASN A 32 7.60 -13.39 -8.22
N SER A 33 6.40 -13.14 -7.70
CA SER A 33 5.52 -12.05 -8.14
C SER A 33 5.56 -10.83 -7.21
N PHE A 34 6.44 -10.85 -6.20
CA PHE A 34 6.61 -9.77 -5.24
C PHE A 34 7.61 -8.73 -5.75
N VAL A 35 7.20 -7.47 -5.74
CA VAL A 35 8.02 -6.30 -6.04
C VAL A 35 8.26 -5.51 -4.77
N GLN A 36 9.47 -4.97 -4.62
CA GLN A 36 9.77 -4.12 -3.47
C GLN A 36 9.03 -2.79 -3.64
N VAL A 37 8.36 -2.38 -2.60
CA VAL A 37 7.68 -1.08 -2.49
C VAL A 37 8.29 -0.32 -1.33
N ASP A 38 8.51 0.97 -1.53
CA ASP A 38 9.09 1.83 -0.51
C ASP A 38 8.02 2.23 0.51
N GLU A 39 8.36 2.18 1.80
CA GLU A 39 7.42 2.51 2.88
C GLU A 39 7.01 4.00 2.78
N ASP A 40 7.96 4.86 2.44
CA ASP A 40 7.74 6.30 2.29
C ASP A 40 6.74 6.61 1.15
N GLU A 41 6.76 5.84 0.05
CA GLU A 41 5.80 6.03 -1.06
C GLU A 41 4.36 5.62 -0.68
N MET A 42 4.18 4.58 0.14
CA MET A 42 2.84 4.20 0.62
C MET A 42 2.33 5.14 1.71
N ASP A 43 3.19 5.58 2.61
CA ASP A 43 2.81 6.58 3.62
C ASP A 43 2.38 7.87 2.92
N GLU A 44 3.10 8.35 1.89
CA GLU A 44 2.68 9.51 1.08
C GLU A 44 1.33 9.27 0.40
N LYS A 45 1.13 8.10 -0.22
CA LYS A 45 -0.14 7.76 -0.87
C LYS A 45 -1.31 7.71 0.13
N ARG A 46 -1.07 7.17 1.33
CA ARG A 46 -2.08 7.10 2.39
C ARG A 46 -2.41 8.48 2.94
N GLU A 47 -1.40 9.34 3.14
CA GLU A 47 -1.61 10.72 3.54
C GLU A 47 -2.42 11.48 2.48
N ALA A 48 -2.13 11.27 1.19
CA ALA A 48 -2.90 11.86 0.10
C ALA A 48 -4.36 11.41 0.09
N ASP A 49 -4.62 10.10 0.29
CA ASP A 49 -5.98 9.52 0.33
C ASP A 49 -6.79 10.09 1.51
N VAL A 50 -6.18 10.20 2.70
CA VAL A 50 -6.81 10.82 3.88
C VAL A 50 -7.13 12.30 3.65
N VAL A 51 -6.23 13.05 3.02
CA VAL A 51 -6.44 14.47 2.71
C VAL A 51 -7.57 14.65 1.69
N GLU A 52 -7.70 13.76 0.70
CA GLU A 52 -8.80 13.78 -0.26
C GLU A 52 -10.15 13.45 0.40
N GLU A 53 -10.21 12.45 1.29
CA GLU A 53 -11.42 12.10 2.03
C GLU A 53 -11.91 13.28 2.88
N ILE A 54 -11.02 13.89 3.68
CA ILE A 54 -11.35 15.06 4.50
C ILE A 54 -11.88 16.21 3.62
N ARG A 55 -11.29 16.43 2.43
CA ARG A 55 -11.72 17.50 1.52
C ARG A 55 -13.13 17.28 0.99
N GLN A 56 -13.54 16.03 0.76
CA GLN A 56 -14.88 15.72 0.28
C GLN A 56 -15.94 15.98 1.36
N ASP A 57 -15.66 15.60 2.61
CA ASP A 57 -16.53 15.85 3.77
C ASP A 57 -16.90 17.35 3.91
N PHE A 58 -15.92 18.25 3.78
CA PHE A 58 -16.17 19.71 3.88
C PHE A 58 -16.96 20.32 2.71
N LYS A 59 -17.14 19.59 1.60
CA LYS A 59 -17.83 20.11 0.41
C LYS A 59 -19.32 19.80 0.41
N GLU A 60 -19.75 18.84 1.22
CA GLU A 60 -21.15 18.40 1.32
C GLU A 60 -21.96 19.23 2.33
N GLU A 61 -21.31 19.99 3.22
CA GLU A 61 -21.97 20.80 4.27
C GLU A 61 -22.36 22.24 3.86
N ASP A 62 -22.05 22.71 2.63
CA ASP A 62 -22.27 24.11 2.21
C ASP A 62 -23.49 24.29 1.25
N ASP A 63 -24.26 23.23 0.99
CA ASP A 63 -25.40 23.20 0.04
C ASP A 63 -26.79 23.03 0.70
N GLU A 64 -26.96 23.39 1.99
CA GLU A 64 -28.27 23.47 2.68
C GLU A 64 -28.62 24.87 3.20
#